data_AF-A0A2V5P7W5-F1
#
_entry.id   AF-A0A2V5P7W5-F1
#
_cell.length_a   1.000
_cell.length_b   1.000
_cell.length_c   1.000
_cell.angle_alpha   90.00
_cell.angle_beta   90.00
_cell.angle_gamma   90.00
#
_symmetry.space_group_name_H-M   'P 1'
#
loop_
_entity.id
_entity.type
_entity.pdbx_description
1 polymer ?
#
loop_
_entity_poly.entity_id
_entity_poly.type
_entity_poly.pdbx_seq_one_letter_code
_entity_poly.pdbx_strand_id
1 'polypeptide(L)'
;MNSASQNFPHHLGVLRSRMLHPTDYELAVNYFLEEFAGDATFVRASQPAKAVGRRVEVENALVSYLREHRFVHGNARADGRIVFFFYFEDADSGLLMLIPGIRGQMEVARFHLKSGLPDPRWN
;
A
#
# COMPACT_ATOMS: atom_id res chain seq x y z
N MET A 1 3.03 -6.25 16.16
CA MET A 1 2.65 -7.66 16.41
C MET A 1 1.93 -8.05 15.12
N ASN A 2 2.47 -8.95 14.29
CA ASN A 2 1.94 -9.10 12.92
C ASN A 2 0.68 -9.99 12.91
N SER A 3 -0.50 -9.41 13.01
CA SER A 3 -1.76 -10.14 13.22
C SER A 3 -2.80 -9.95 12.12
N ALA A 4 -2.49 -9.22 11.05
CA ALA A 4 -3.43 -8.87 9.98
C ALA A 4 -4.23 -10.07 9.43
N SER A 5 -3.57 -11.22 9.25
CA SER A 5 -4.19 -12.45 8.73
C SER A 5 -5.18 -13.12 9.67
N GLN A 6 -5.19 -12.76 10.95
CA GLN A 6 -6.12 -13.32 11.93
C GLN A 6 -7.52 -12.70 11.81
N ASN A 7 -7.63 -11.46 11.31
CA ASN A 7 -8.92 -10.79 11.11
C ASN A 7 -8.83 -9.67 10.05
N PHE A 8 -8.77 -10.06 8.77
CA PHE A 8 -8.67 -9.10 7.67
C PHE A 8 -9.77 -8.01 7.69
N PRO A 9 -11.07 -8.32 7.90
CA PRO A 9 -12.10 -7.28 7.96
C PRO A 9 -11.83 -6.20 8.99
N HIS A 10 -11.37 -6.58 10.19
CA HIS A 10 -11.03 -5.62 11.24
C HIS A 10 -9.83 -4.75 10.86
N HIS A 11 -8.69 -5.37 10.54
CA HIS A 11 -7.45 -4.64 10.30
C HIS A 11 -7.53 -3.72 9.08
N LEU A 12 -8.19 -4.18 8.01
CA LEU A 12 -8.42 -3.36 6.82
C LEU A 12 -9.41 -2.21 7.11
N GLY A 13 -10.42 -2.44 7.95
CA GLY A 13 -11.33 -1.39 8.41
C GLY A 13 -10.60 -0.28 9.18
N VAL A 14 -9.72 -0.66 10.11
CA VAL A 14 -8.89 0.29 10.87
C VAL A 14 -7.96 1.07 9.93
N LEU A 15 -7.26 0.38 9.03
CA LEU A 15 -6.34 1.00 8.09
C LEU A 15 -7.06 1.99 7.16
N ARG A 16 -8.23 1.62 6.62
CA ARG A 16 -9.07 2.49 5.80
C ARG A 16 -9.55 3.72 6.57
N SER A 17 -10.01 3.54 7.81
CA SER A 17 -10.48 4.65 8.65
C SER A 17 -9.38 5.67 8.89
N ARG A 18 -8.16 5.22 9.22
CA ARG A 18 -7.00 6.09 9.45
C ARG A 18 -6.53 6.78 8.17
N MET A 19 -6.54 6.07 7.04
CA MET A 19 -6.19 6.63 5.72
C MET A 19 -7.13 7.76 5.30
N LEU A 20 -8.43 7.64 5.58
CA LEU A 20 -9.43 8.63 5.19
C LEU A 20 -9.48 9.82 6.16
N HIS A 21 -8.97 9.66 7.38
CA HIS A 21 -8.91 10.76 8.35
C HIS A 21 -7.96 11.88 7.86
N PRO A 22 -8.29 13.16 8.06
CA PRO A 22 -7.50 14.27 7.51
C PRO A 22 -6.05 14.37 8.00
N THR A 23 -5.72 13.79 9.15
CA THR A 23 -4.40 13.96 9.81
C THR A 23 -3.71 12.65 10.18
N ASP A 24 -4.37 11.50 10.03
CA ASP A 24 -3.88 10.25 10.65
C ASP A 24 -3.04 9.40 9.68
N TYR A 25 -2.48 10.02 8.64
CA TYR A 25 -1.71 9.32 7.62
C TYR A 25 -0.51 8.57 8.21
N GLU A 26 0.19 9.17 9.18
CA GLU A 26 1.29 8.52 9.91
C GLU A 26 0.79 7.36 10.78
N LEU A 27 -0.39 7.48 11.40
CA LEU A 27 -1.00 6.40 12.18
C LEU A 27 -1.47 5.24 11.29
N ALA A 28 -1.91 5.50 10.06
CA ALA A 28 -2.23 4.48 9.08
C ALA A 28 -0.97 3.73 8.65
N VAL A 29 0.11 4.47 8.39
CA VAL A 29 1.42 3.92 8.02
C VAL A 29 2.02 3.05 9.13
N ASN A 30 2.09 3.57 10.36
CA ASN A 30 2.65 2.82 11.49
C ASN A 30 1.85 1.53 11.75
N TYR A 31 0.53 1.60 11.65
CA TYR A 31 -0.33 0.43 11.79
C TYR A 31 -0.08 -0.62 10.71
N PHE A 32 0.12 -0.19 9.46
CA PHE A 32 0.48 -1.10 8.38
C PHE A 32 1.81 -1.82 8.65
N LEU A 33 2.83 -1.07 9.09
CA LEU A 33 4.14 -1.63 9.43
C LEU A 33 4.07 -2.60 10.62
N GLU A 34 3.26 -2.30 11.63
CA GLU A 34 3.14 -3.08 12.86
C GLU A 34 2.33 -4.38 12.71
N GLU A 35 1.28 -4.34 11.89
CA GLU A 35 0.26 -5.41 11.80
C GLU A 35 0.36 -6.23 10.52
N PHE A 36 0.81 -5.64 9.40
CA PHE A 36 0.78 -6.28 8.07
C PHE A 36 2.18 -6.63 7.55
N ALA A 37 3.15 -5.73 7.66
CA ALA A 37 4.42 -5.85 6.93
C ALA A 37 5.23 -7.12 7.28
N GLY A 38 5.10 -7.64 8.50
CA GLY A 38 5.73 -8.90 8.91
C GLY A 38 4.81 -10.12 8.96
N ASP A 39 3.54 -10.01 8.53
CA ASP A 39 2.61 -11.14 8.52
C ASP A 39 2.84 -12.00 7.27
N ALA A 40 3.52 -13.13 7.45
CA ALA A 40 3.87 -14.02 6.35
C ALA A 40 2.66 -14.65 5.64
N THR A 41 1.53 -14.81 6.32
CA THR A 41 0.30 -15.36 5.73
C THR A 41 -0.33 -14.32 4.82
N PHE A 42 -0.42 -13.07 5.27
CA PHE A 42 -0.85 -11.94 4.45
C PHE A 42 0.04 -11.75 3.22
N VAL A 43 1.36 -11.80 3.37
CA VAL A 43 2.31 -11.68 2.25
C VAL A 43 2.11 -12.80 1.23
N ARG A 44 1.95 -14.06 1.68
CA ARG A 44 1.72 -15.21 0.79
C ARG A 44 0.35 -15.21 0.10
N ALA A 45 -0.67 -14.63 0.73
CA ALA A 45 -2.01 -14.55 0.18
C ALA A 45 -2.15 -13.52 -0.96
N SER A 46 -1.12 -12.70 -1.18
CA SER A 46 -1.19 -11.58 -2.11
C SER A 46 -0.58 -11.90 -3.49
N GLN A 47 -1.13 -11.31 -4.57
CA GLN A 47 -0.67 -11.53 -5.95
C GLN A 47 0.08 -10.33 -6.57
N PRO A 48 1.12 -10.52 -7.41
CA PRO A 48 1.78 -9.48 -8.19
C PRO A 48 0.84 -8.48 -8.88
N ALA A 49 1.14 -7.17 -8.81
CA ALA A 49 0.46 -6.12 -9.61
C ALA A 49 1.45 -5.10 -10.24
N LYS A 50 1.00 -4.27 -11.19
CA LYS A 50 1.83 -3.28 -11.92
C LYS A 50 1.39 -1.84 -11.62
N ALA A 51 2.34 -0.90 -11.57
CA ALA A 51 2.09 0.53 -11.36
C ALA A 51 1.84 1.30 -12.68
N VAL A 52 1.13 2.44 -12.62
CA VAL A 52 0.80 3.32 -13.78
C VAL A 52 1.00 4.81 -13.43
N GLY A 53 1.56 5.61 -14.34
CA GLY A 53 1.72 7.08 -14.19
C GLY A 53 2.92 7.67 -14.95
N ARG A 54 3.33 8.91 -14.60
CA ARG A 54 4.60 9.51 -15.10
C ARG A 54 5.73 8.51 -14.82
N ARG A 55 6.43 8.11 -15.87
CA ARG A 55 7.47 7.08 -15.78
C ARG A 55 8.65 7.59 -14.97
N VAL A 56 8.68 7.19 -13.71
CA VAL A 56 9.91 6.98 -12.97
C VAL A 56 10.18 5.49 -13.08
N GLU A 57 11.41 5.11 -13.42
CA GLU A 57 11.78 3.70 -13.37
C GLU A 57 11.72 3.23 -11.92
N VAL A 58 10.89 2.21 -11.70
CA VAL A 58 10.78 1.51 -10.43
C VAL A 58 11.52 0.20 -10.56
N GLU A 59 12.51 0.01 -9.70
CA GLU A 59 13.29 -1.22 -9.62
C GLU A 59 12.69 -2.15 -8.58
N ASN A 60 12.75 -3.46 -8.84
CA ASN A 60 12.39 -4.51 -7.87
C ASN A 60 11.00 -4.32 -7.26
N ALA A 61 10.02 -3.91 -8.07
CA ALA A 61 8.65 -3.72 -7.62
C ALA A 61 8.04 -5.06 -7.20
N LEU A 62 7.65 -5.13 -5.92
CA LEU A 62 6.85 -6.20 -5.35
C LEU A 62 5.49 -5.60 -5.02
N VAL A 63 4.49 -5.93 -5.82
CA VAL A 63 3.12 -5.48 -5.60
C VAL A 63 2.26 -6.71 -5.33
N SER A 64 1.22 -6.55 -4.54
CA SER A 64 0.54 -7.63 -3.88
C SER A 64 -0.96 -7.28 -3.79
N TYR A 65 -1.81 -8.14 -4.34
CA TYR A 65 -3.25 -7.95 -4.39
C TYR A 65 -3.98 -8.97 -3.53
N LEU A 66 -4.69 -8.48 -2.52
CA LEU A 66 -5.60 -9.23 -1.70
C LEU A 66 -7.02 -9.12 -2.30
N ARG A 67 -7.30 -10.02 -3.24
CA ARG A 67 -8.46 -9.95 -4.14
C ARG A 67 -9.81 -9.87 -3.43
N GLU A 68 -10.02 -10.71 -2.40
CA GLU A 68 -11.26 -10.75 -1.63
C GLU A 68 -11.60 -9.41 -0.97
N HIS A 69 -10.58 -8.59 -0.71
CA HIS A 69 -10.70 -7.31 -0.04
C HIS A 69 -10.43 -6.11 -0.96
N ARG A 70 -10.24 -6.36 -2.26
CA ARG A 70 -10.01 -5.32 -3.28
C ARG A 70 -8.91 -4.33 -2.84
N PHE A 71 -7.87 -4.88 -2.20
CA PHE A 71 -6.81 -4.15 -1.52
C PHE A 71 -5.47 -4.50 -2.15
N VAL A 72 -4.73 -3.48 -2.58
CA VAL A 72 -3.40 -3.62 -3.17
C VAL A 72 -2.38 -2.99 -2.25
N HIS A 73 -1.26 -3.65 -2.05
CA HIS A 73 -0.10 -3.10 -1.33
C HIS A 73 1.18 -3.49 -2.04
N GLY A 74 2.26 -2.80 -1.73
CA GLY A 74 3.53 -3.16 -2.32
C GLY A 74 4.65 -2.23 -1.94
N ASN A 75 5.82 -2.56 -2.47
CA ASN A 75 7.00 -1.74 -2.37
C ASN A 75 7.80 -1.78 -3.67
N ALA A 76 8.59 -0.75 -3.89
CA ALA A 76 9.52 -0.65 -5.01
C ALA A 76 10.70 0.22 -4.60
N ARG A 77 11.76 0.23 -5.43
CA ARG A 77 12.79 1.25 -5.34
C ARG A 77 12.59 2.29 -6.44
N ALA A 78 12.64 3.57 -6.10
CA ALA A 78 12.56 4.68 -7.03
C ALA A 78 13.59 5.74 -6.63
N ASP A 79 14.45 6.15 -7.57
CA ASP A 79 15.47 7.20 -7.35
C ASP A 79 16.32 6.96 -6.08
N GLY A 80 16.81 5.73 -5.93
CA GLY A 80 17.64 5.33 -4.78
C GLY A 80 16.89 5.12 -3.47
N ARG A 81 15.57 5.34 -3.42
CA ARG A 81 14.72 5.29 -2.21
C ARG A 81 13.72 4.15 -2.27
N ILE A 82 13.26 3.71 -1.11
CA ILE A 82 12.20 2.71 -0.99
C ILE A 82 10.86 3.43 -1.01
N VAL A 83 9.98 3.01 -1.90
CA VAL A 83 8.56 3.39 -1.93
C VAL A 83 7.77 2.24 -1.34
N PHE A 84 6.92 2.51 -0.37
CA PHE A 84 5.86 1.62 0.11
C PHE A 84 4.51 2.23 -0.23
N PHE A 85 3.53 1.39 -0.54
CA PHE A 85 2.18 1.89 -0.76
C PHE A 85 1.12 0.85 -0.42
N PHE A 86 -0.09 1.35 -0.20
CA PHE A 86 -1.30 0.56 -0.23
C PHE A 86 -2.46 1.36 -0.80
N TYR A 87 -3.46 0.66 -1.32
CA TYR A 87 -4.58 1.20 -2.07
C TYR A 87 -5.83 0.35 -1.86
N PHE A 88 -6.95 1.01 -1.60
CA PHE A 88 -8.28 0.42 -1.51
C PHE A 88 -9.07 0.77 -2.76
N GLU A 89 -9.43 -0.22 -3.58
CA GLU A 89 -10.24 0.02 -4.79
C GLU A 89 -11.60 0.65 -4.45
N ASP A 90 -12.25 0.21 -3.37
CA ASP A 90 -13.58 0.69 -2.98
C ASP A 90 -13.58 2.14 -2.50
N ALA A 91 -12.42 2.68 -2.12
CA ALA A 91 -12.27 4.07 -1.71
C ALA A 91 -11.67 4.93 -2.82
N ASP A 92 -11.24 4.33 -3.93
CA ASP A 92 -10.37 4.94 -4.94
C ASP A 92 -9.26 5.79 -4.29
N SER A 93 -8.62 5.23 -3.27
CA SER A 93 -7.69 5.96 -2.42
C SER A 93 -6.61 5.04 -1.90
N GLY A 94 -5.39 5.56 -1.84
CA GLY A 94 -4.25 4.88 -1.27
C GLY A 94 -3.30 5.84 -0.57
N LEU A 95 -2.35 5.27 0.18
CA LEU A 95 -1.23 5.99 0.75
C LEU A 95 0.06 5.45 0.16
N LEU A 96 0.94 6.38 -0.18
CA LEU A 96 2.31 6.13 -0.57
C LEU A 96 3.23 6.72 0.51
N MET A 97 4.32 6.03 0.76
CA MET A 97 5.36 6.40 1.69
C MET A 97 6.73 6.28 1.02
N LEU A 98 7.58 7.28 1.20
CA LEU A 98 8.94 7.33 0.68
C LEU A 98 9.95 7.25 1.84
N ILE A 99 10.90 6.31 1.76
CA ILE A 99 11.90 6.02 2.79
C ILE A 99 13.31 5.96 2.19
N PRO A 100 14.24 6.83 2.60
CA PRO A 100 13.96 8.12 3.25
C PRO A 100 13.24 9.07 2.28
N GLY A 101 12.46 10.01 2.82
CA GLY A 101 11.88 11.10 2.04
C GLY A 101 12.94 12.12 1.60
N ILE A 102 12.52 13.11 0.80
CA ILE A 102 13.41 14.11 0.17
C ILE A 102 14.22 14.88 1.20
N ARG A 103 13.65 15.13 2.38
CA ARG A 103 14.33 15.84 3.48
C ARG A 103 14.99 14.90 4.51
N GLY A 104 15.13 13.62 4.19
CA GLY A 104 15.68 12.61 5.12
C GLY A 104 14.71 12.09 6.17
N GLN A 105 13.49 12.64 6.22
CA GLN A 105 12.38 12.14 7.05
C GLN A 105 11.42 11.28 6.21
N MET A 106 10.59 10.47 6.86
CA MET A 106 9.51 9.75 6.17
C MET A 106 8.55 10.74 5.52
N GLU A 107 8.25 10.56 4.24
CA GLU A 107 7.28 11.39 3.50
C GLU A 107 6.10 10.53 3.07
N VAL A 108 4.89 10.98 3.39
CA VAL A 108 3.64 10.25 3.12
C VAL A 108 2.74 11.11 2.24
N ALA A 109 2.14 10.49 1.22
CA ALA A 109 1.20 11.14 0.33
C ALA A 109 -0.02 10.26 0.10
N ARG A 110 -1.22 10.82 0.26
CA ARG A 110 -2.46 10.19 -0.20
C ARG A 110 -2.60 10.38 -1.70
N PHE A 111 -3.00 9.33 -2.41
CA PHE A 111 -3.27 9.38 -3.84
C PHE A 111 -4.63 8.77 -4.16
N HIS A 112 -5.14 9.11 -5.34
CA HIS A 112 -6.37 8.58 -5.92
C HIS A 112 -6.07 8.11 -7.34
N LEU A 113 -6.74 7.05 -7.80
CA LEU A 113 -6.59 6.50 -9.14
C LEU A 113 -7.92 6.70 -9.89
N LYS A 114 -8.08 7.87 -10.54
CA LYS A 114 -9.32 8.29 -11.24
C LYS A 114 -9.96 7.28 -12.22
N SER A 115 -9.29 6.18 -12.54
CA SER A 115 -9.74 5.10 -13.43
C SER A 115 -9.50 3.69 -12.83
N GLY A 116 -9.23 3.58 -11.53
CA GLY A 116 -8.86 2.34 -10.86
C GLY A 116 -7.49 1.81 -11.28
N LEU A 117 -7.15 0.62 -10.80
CA LEU A 117 -6.00 -0.14 -11.31
C LEU A 117 -6.40 -0.88 -12.60
N PRO A 118 -5.51 -0.97 -13.61
CA PRO A 118 -5.74 -1.85 -14.75
C PRO A 118 -5.95 -3.28 -14.24
N ASP A 119 -6.97 -3.97 -14.74
CA ASP A 119 -7.27 -5.33 -14.31
C ASP A 119 -6.05 -6.24 -14.58
N PRO A 120 -5.48 -6.90 -13.55
CA PRO A 120 -4.27 -7.68 -13.68
C PRO A 120 -4.41 -8.89 -14.62
N ARG A 121 -5.63 -9.23 -15.06
CA ARG A 121 -5.91 -10.26 -16.07
C ARG A 121 -5.68 -9.82 -17.52
N TRP A 122 -5.45 -8.53 -17.77
CA TRP A 122 -5.34 -7.97 -19.12
C TRP A 122 -3.88 -7.79 -19.58
N ASN A 123 -2.95 -8.53 -18.99
CA ASN A 123 -1.55 -8.66 -19.42
C ASN A 123 -1.21 -10.12 -19.71
#